data_AF-A0A5D3KBD0-F1
#
_entry.id   AF-A0A5D3KBD0-F1
#
_cell.length_a   1.000
_cell.length_b   1.000
_cell.length_c   1.000
_cell.angle_alpha   90.00
_cell.angle_beta   90.00
_cell.angle_gamma   90.00
#
_symmetry.space_group_name_H-M   'P 1'
#
loop_
_entity.id
_entity.type
_entity.pdbx_description
1 polymer ?
#
loop_
_entity_poly.entity_id
_entity_poly.type
_entity_poly.pdbx_seq_one_letter_code
_entity_poly.pdbx_strand_id
1 'polypeptide(L)'
;MRGTSLFLLSVSAAVVSGSAPACAAWQPQKPIEFVATAGPGGGTDNIARAVQNIITKYKLTDQPIVVVNKAGGSGAEGYVYGKASAGDPYKVIFGTSNAWQQPLVSKVAFNYTDLTPIAAMAQDEFLLWVKQDSPYKTAGDYLKAAATGDFKMGGAQSKDTDEVLTRMIEKAGHVKLTYIPFKSGAETAVQLAGGHLDSHVNNPSESIGQWRGGTQRPLCVFSPKRLPQGAKVTASEGWGDVPTCAEQGLDIKQYEQPRTVWLPGKVTPEQAAYYVDLMKKVQATPEWKDYIDKSSQIDTFLTGADFDKFIKEDLEHLRQVASEQGWLVK
;
A
#
# COMPACT_ATOMS: atom_id res chain seq x y z
N MET A 1 52.43 48.50 -63.76
CA MET A 1 51.72 47.27 -63.31
C MET A 1 52.63 46.49 -62.39
N ARG A 2 52.25 46.37 -61.10
CA ARG A 2 52.83 45.60 -59.98
C ARG A 2 52.37 46.37 -58.73
N GLY A 3 51.48 45.94 -57.85
CA GLY A 3 50.96 44.62 -57.48
C GLY A 3 50.81 44.65 -55.96
N THR A 4 49.80 45.37 -55.46
CA THR A 4 49.59 45.63 -54.02
C THR A 4 49.02 44.38 -53.36
N SER A 5 49.74 43.78 -52.41
CA SER A 5 49.29 42.62 -51.65
C SER A 5 48.64 43.07 -50.33
N LEU A 6 47.33 42.87 -50.20
CA LEU A 6 46.56 43.05 -48.97
C LEU A 6 46.76 41.82 -48.06
N PHE A 7 47.29 42.02 -46.86
CA PHE A 7 47.29 41.02 -45.79
C PHE A 7 45.94 41.06 -45.07
N LEU A 8 45.13 40.01 -45.23
CA LEU A 8 43.91 39.78 -44.46
C LEU A 8 44.29 39.09 -43.13
N LEU A 9 44.16 39.79 -42.00
CA LEU A 9 44.20 39.19 -40.67
C LEU A 9 42.90 38.39 -40.45
N SER A 10 43.00 37.07 -40.40
CA SER A 10 41.91 36.20 -39.97
C SER A 10 41.86 36.17 -38.43
N VAL A 11 40.83 36.77 -37.84
CA VAL A 11 40.52 36.65 -36.41
C VAL A 11 39.82 35.32 -36.18
N SER A 12 40.53 34.33 -35.64
CA SER A 12 39.93 33.09 -35.16
C SER A 12 39.19 33.35 -33.84
N ALA A 13 37.86 33.40 -33.89
CA ALA A 13 37.01 33.42 -32.71
C ALA A 13 37.09 32.06 -32.01
N ALA A 14 37.78 31.99 -30.87
CA ALA A 14 37.77 30.84 -29.99
C ALA A 14 36.38 30.72 -29.35
N VAL A 15 35.58 29.75 -29.84
CA VAL A 15 34.32 29.37 -29.21
C VAL A 15 34.66 28.67 -27.90
N VAL A 16 34.57 29.40 -26.78
CA VAL A 16 34.60 28.82 -25.45
C VAL A 16 33.28 28.07 -25.27
N SER A 17 33.30 26.77 -25.54
CA SER A 17 32.23 25.84 -25.18
C SER A 17 32.14 25.80 -23.65
N GLY A 18 31.29 26.66 -23.07
CA GLY A 18 30.98 26.64 -21.66
C GLY A 18 30.26 25.35 -21.32
N SER A 19 30.99 24.35 -20.81
CA SER A 19 30.41 23.22 -20.11
C SER A 19 29.65 23.77 -18.91
N ALA A 20 28.31 23.81 -19.00
CA ALA A 20 27.48 24.11 -17.85
C ALA A 20 27.89 23.15 -16.71
N PRO A 21 28.13 23.64 -15.49
CA PRO A 21 28.44 22.76 -14.37
C PRO A 21 27.29 21.77 -14.24
N ALA A 22 27.59 20.48 -14.39
CA ALA A 22 26.63 19.44 -14.08
C ALA A 22 26.33 19.57 -12.60
N CYS A 23 25.18 20.15 -12.24
CA CYS A 23 24.67 20.09 -10.87
C CYS A 23 24.65 18.62 -10.49
N ALA A 24 25.50 18.23 -9.53
CA ALA A 24 25.49 16.88 -9.00
C ALA A 24 24.06 16.56 -8.55
N ALA A 25 23.51 15.45 -9.03
CA ALA A 25 22.20 14.99 -8.59
C ALA A 25 22.21 14.85 -7.06
N TRP A 26 21.16 15.34 -6.40
CA TRP A 26 21.08 15.26 -4.94
C TRP A 26 21.17 13.80 -4.48
N GLN A 27 21.93 13.56 -3.41
CA GLN A 27 22.01 12.26 -2.74
C GLN A 27 22.08 12.42 -1.22
N PRO A 28 21.62 11.40 -0.45
CA PRO A 28 21.74 11.37 1.00
C PRO A 28 23.19 11.46 1.48
N GLN A 29 23.48 12.38 2.41
CA GLN A 29 24.82 12.56 3.02
C GLN A 29 24.92 12.07 4.47
N LYS A 30 23.82 11.57 5.04
CA LYS A 30 23.75 11.02 6.39
C LYS A 30 22.74 9.85 6.41
N PRO A 31 22.69 9.06 7.49
CA PRO A 31 21.78 7.92 7.62
C PRO A 31 20.32 8.28 7.31
N ILE A 32 19.61 7.36 6.66
CA ILE A 32 18.20 7.49 6.30
C ILE A 32 17.37 6.71 7.32
N GLU A 33 16.29 7.33 7.80
CA GLU A 33 15.32 6.70 8.69
C GLU A 33 14.08 6.30 7.90
N PHE A 34 13.82 4.99 7.84
CA PHE A 34 12.58 4.43 7.35
C PHE A 34 11.59 4.32 8.50
N VAL A 35 10.49 5.06 8.40
CA VAL A 35 9.42 5.10 9.40
C VAL A 35 8.29 4.21 8.91
N ALA A 36 8.12 3.04 9.50
CA ALA A 36 6.97 2.18 9.24
C ALA A 36 5.78 2.60 10.10
N THR A 37 4.63 2.89 9.48
CA THR A 37 3.39 3.27 10.20
C THR A 37 2.64 2.08 10.80
N ALA A 38 3.26 0.90 10.88
CA ALA A 38 2.75 -0.30 11.54
C ALA A 38 3.75 -0.81 12.60
N GLY A 39 3.26 -1.65 13.50
CA GLY A 39 4.10 -2.29 14.53
C GLY A 39 5.07 -3.32 13.92
N PRO A 40 6.10 -3.76 14.67
CA PRO A 40 7.04 -4.78 14.22
C PRO A 40 6.32 -6.05 13.71
N GLY A 41 6.73 -6.53 12.53
CA GLY A 41 6.13 -7.72 11.88
C GLY A 41 4.83 -7.46 11.11
N GLY A 42 4.25 -6.26 11.19
CA GLY A 42 3.11 -5.86 10.35
C GLY A 42 3.51 -5.61 8.90
N GLY A 43 2.54 -5.61 7.96
CA GLY A 43 2.81 -5.49 6.52
C GLY A 43 3.68 -4.28 6.13
N THR A 44 3.44 -3.11 6.74
CA THR A 44 4.24 -1.89 6.49
C THR A 44 5.66 -1.98 7.04
N ASP A 45 5.88 -2.70 8.15
CA ASP A 45 7.24 -2.97 8.67
C ASP A 45 7.98 -3.94 7.75
N ASN A 46 7.30 -5.00 7.30
CA ASN A 46 7.87 -6.03 6.44
C ASN A 46 8.34 -5.44 5.09
N ILE A 47 7.51 -4.61 4.44
CA ILE A 47 7.90 -3.95 3.19
C ILE A 47 9.07 -2.96 3.40
N ALA A 48 9.06 -2.16 4.48
CA ALA A 48 10.14 -1.22 4.77
C ALA A 48 11.49 -1.94 4.95
N ARG A 49 11.48 -3.08 5.65
CA ARG A 49 12.66 -3.94 5.84
C ARG A 49 13.08 -4.65 4.55
N ALA A 50 12.13 -5.11 3.74
CA ALA A 50 12.44 -5.70 2.43
C ALA A 50 13.14 -4.68 1.53
N VAL A 51 12.60 -3.46 1.43
CA VAL A 51 13.21 -2.34 0.69
C VAL A 51 14.59 -1.98 1.25
N GLN A 52 14.74 -1.85 2.57
CA GLN A 52 16.04 -1.62 3.23
C GLN A 52 17.08 -2.69 2.87
N ASN A 53 16.70 -3.96 2.93
CA ASN A 53 17.59 -5.08 2.64
C ASN A 53 18.03 -5.10 1.18
N ILE A 54 17.11 -4.82 0.25
CA ILE A 54 17.41 -4.72 -1.18
C ILE A 54 18.38 -3.56 -1.44
N ILE A 55 18.08 -2.37 -0.90
CA ILE A 55 18.96 -1.20 -1.04
C ILE A 55 20.37 -1.52 -0.52
N THR A 56 20.47 -2.17 0.63
CA THR A 56 21.76 -2.57 1.22
C THR A 56 22.49 -3.59 0.35
N LYS A 57 21.80 -4.64 -0.10
CA LYS A 57 22.36 -5.73 -0.92
C LYS A 57 22.94 -5.20 -2.24
N TYR A 58 22.23 -4.29 -2.89
CA TYR A 58 22.62 -3.71 -4.17
C TYR A 58 23.42 -2.42 -4.06
N LYS A 59 23.72 -1.95 -2.83
CA LYS A 59 24.42 -0.68 -2.57
C LYS A 59 23.79 0.48 -3.34
N LEU A 60 22.46 0.59 -3.30
CA LEU A 60 21.71 1.63 -4.03
C LEU A 60 21.84 3.02 -3.38
N THR A 61 22.45 3.10 -2.19
CA THR A 61 22.83 4.33 -1.50
C THR A 61 24.08 4.06 -0.65
N ASP A 62 24.90 5.09 -0.45
CA ASP A 62 26.10 5.02 0.40
C ASP A 62 25.79 5.19 1.89
N GLN A 63 24.55 5.55 2.24
CA GLN A 63 24.15 5.83 3.61
C GLN A 63 23.46 4.63 4.26
N PRO A 64 23.72 4.35 5.55
CA PRO A 64 22.98 3.31 6.25
C PRO A 64 21.52 3.71 6.39
N ILE A 65 20.64 2.71 6.34
CA ILE A 65 19.20 2.86 6.55
C ILE A 65 18.85 2.22 7.89
N VAL A 66 18.03 2.88 8.70
CA VAL A 66 17.47 2.34 9.95
C VAL A 66 15.95 2.33 9.85
N VAL A 67 15.31 1.21 10.18
CA VAL A 67 13.85 1.10 10.24
C VAL A 67 13.38 1.32 11.68
N VAL A 68 12.43 2.25 11.86
CA VAL A 68 11.73 2.53 13.11
C VAL A 68 10.22 2.39 12.92
N ASN A 69 9.51 1.94 13.95
CA ASN A 69 8.06 1.77 13.92
C ASN A 69 7.35 2.93 14.64
N LYS A 70 6.33 3.51 14.01
CA LYS A 70 5.45 4.55 14.56
C LYS A 70 3.99 4.21 14.26
N ALA A 71 3.45 3.26 15.02
CA ALA A 71 2.24 2.53 14.68
C ALA A 71 0.94 3.12 15.26
N GLY A 72 1.04 4.09 16.17
CA GLY A 72 -0.12 4.58 16.93
C GLY A 72 -1.25 5.13 16.06
N GLY A 73 -2.50 4.80 16.42
CA GLY A 73 -3.71 5.35 15.82
C GLY A 73 -3.85 5.07 14.33
N SER A 74 -3.84 3.80 13.93
CA SER A 74 -3.92 3.40 12.50
C SER A 74 -2.80 3.98 11.64
N GLY A 75 -1.62 4.17 12.24
CA GLY A 75 -0.45 4.78 11.60
C GLY A 75 -0.40 6.31 11.68
N ALA A 76 -1.40 6.97 12.27
CA ALA A 76 -1.43 8.42 12.45
C ALA A 76 -0.17 8.97 13.14
N GLU A 77 0.42 8.23 14.10
CA GLU A 77 1.68 8.60 14.74
C GLU A 77 2.81 8.82 13.72
N GLY A 78 2.98 7.89 12.76
CA GLY A 78 4.02 7.99 11.74
C GLY A 78 3.77 9.13 10.75
N TYR A 79 2.52 9.39 10.37
CA TYR A 79 2.18 10.51 9.49
C TYR A 79 2.34 11.87 10.18
N VAL A 80 1.96 11.99 11.46
CA VAL A 80 2.21 13.19 12.28
C VAL A 80 3.71 13.44 12.43
N TYR A 81 4.50 12.38 12.62
CA TYR A 81 5.96 12.47 12.63
C TYR A 81 6.52 12.96 11.29
N GLY A 82 6.01 12.45 10.17
CA GLY A 82 6.37 12.91 8.83
C GLY A 82 6.06 14.40 8.64
N LYS A 83 4.86 14.84 9.01
CA LYS A 83 4.48 16.27 9.02
C LYS A 83 5.42 17.13 9.87
N ALA A 84 5.74 16.67 11.08
CA ALA A 84 6.63 17.40 11.99
C ALA A 84 8.07 17.49 11.46
N SER A 85 8.45 16.63 10.52
CA SER A 85 9.79 16.57 9.91
C SER A 85 9.87 17.34 8.58
N ALA A 86 8.99 18.32 8.35
CA ALA A 86 8.92 19.05 7.09
C ALA A 86 10.30 19.60 6.65
N GLY A 87 10.69 19.31 5.41
CA GLY A 87 11.98 19.66 4.82
C GLY A 87 13.12 18.69 5.13
N ASP A 88 12.90 17.62 5.90
CA ASP A 88 13.91 16.58 6.18
C ASP A 88 13.81 15.41 5.17
N PRO A 89 14.65 15.36 4.13
CA PRO A 89 14.62 14.29 3.13
C PRO A 89 15.22 12.97 3.66
N TYR A 90 15.66 12.91 4.92
CA TYR A 90 16.23 11.71 5.52
C TYR A 90 15.20 10.89 6.29
N LYS A 91 13.94 11.33 6.32
CA LYS A 91 12.80 10.58 6.86
C LYS A 91 11.97 10.06 5.72
N VAL A 92 11.82 8.74 5.60
CA VAL A 92 11.02 8.09 4.56
C VAL A 92 9.90 7.34 5.24
N ILE A 93 8.66 7.75 5.01
CA ILE A 93 7.48 7.22 5.70
C ILE A 93 6.86 6.15 4.82
N PHE A 94 6.87 4.91 5.31
CA PHE A 94 6.17 3.79 4.72
C PHE A 94 4.78 3.69 5.34
N GLY A 95 3.75 3.55 4.52
CA GLY A 95 2.37 3.51 4.99
C GLY A 95 1.40 2.82 4.05
N THR A 96 0.12 3.14 4.23
CA THR A 96 -0.98 2.66 3.39
C THR A 96 -1.83 3.82 2.86
N SER A 97 -3.03 3.55 2.35
CA SER A 97 -4.06 4.55 2.05
C SER A 97 -4.49 5.38 3.27
N ASN A 98 -4.19 4.92 4.48
CA ASN A 98 -4.45 5.68 5.72
C ASN A 98 -3.81 7.07 5.74
N ALA A 99 -2.79 7.31 4.92
CA ALA A 99 -2.22 8.63 4.72
C ALA A 99 -3.28 9.68 4.31
N TRP A 100 -4.23 9.31 3.45
CA TRP A 100 -5.29 10.22 2.99
C TRP A 100 -6.68 9.86 3.49
N GLN A 101 -6.93 8.59 3.85
CA GLN A 101 -8.23 8.14 4.34
C GLN A 101 -8.51 8.57 5.79
N GLN A 102 -7.54 8.46 6.70
CA GLN A 102 -7.74 8.77 8.13
C GLN A 102 -8.18 10.23 8.38
N PRO A 103 -7.58 11.26 7.72
CA PRO A 103 -8.05 12.65 7.86
C PRO A 103 -9.53 12.87 7.50
N LEU A 104 -10.14 11.98 6.71
CA LEU A 104 -11.54 12.09 6.31
C LEU A 104 -12.51 11.56 7.38
N VAL A 105 -12.10 10.55 8.15
CA VAL A 105 -13.00 9.79 9.06
C VAL A 105 -12.63 9.91 10.55
N SER A 106 -11.47 10.47 10.86
CA SER A 106 -10.90 10.60 12.20
C SER A 106 -10.26 11.98 12.41
N LYS A 107 -10.38 12.52 13.63
CA LYS A 107 -9.72 13.79 14.02
C LYS A 107 -8.23 13.54 14.27
N VAL A 108 -7.43 13.59 13.22
CA VAL A 108 -5.97 13.41 13.26
C VAL A 108 -5.22 14.72 13.01
N ALA A 109 -3.99 14.83 13.51
CA ALA A 109 -3.19 16.06 13.45
C ALA A 109 -2.39 16.24 12.14
N PHE A 110 -2.79 15.57 11.05
CA PHE A 110 -2.11 15.61 9.75
C PHE A 110 -3.11 15.59 8.60
N ASN A 111 -2.67 16.02 7.42
CA ASN A 111 -3.30 15.76 6.14
C ASN A 111 -2.26 15.11 5.21
N TYR A 112 -2.68 14.31 4.22
CA TYR A 112 -1.73 13.75 3.25
C TYR A 112 -0.99 14.84 2.46
N THR A 113 -1.59 16.03 2.30
CA THR A 113 -0.94 17.19 1.68
C THR A 113 0.18 17.81 2.54
N ASP A 114 0.33 17.39 3.80
CA ASP A 114 1.48 17.74 4.64
C ASP A 114 2.72 16.89 4.30
N LEU A 115 2.57 15.89 3.42
CA LEU A 115 3.60 14.96 2.97
C LEU A 115 3.84 15.10 1.46
N THR A 116 4.93 14.51 0.99
CA THR A 116 5.26 14.43 -0.44
C THR A 116 5.11 12.99 -0.91
N PRO A 117 4.20 12.68 -1.86
CA PRO A 117 4.03 11.34 -2.39
C PRO A 117 5.26 10.91 -3.18
N ILE A 118 5.79 9.72 -2.90
CA ILE A 118 6.91 9.14 -3.65
C ILE A 118 6.40 8.01 -4.54
N ALA A 119 5.82 6.96 -3.94
CA ALA A 119 5.34 5.83 -4.70
C ALA A 119 4.25 5.04 -3.94
N ALA A 120 3.35 4.39 -4.68
CA ALA A 120 2.74 3.15 -4.24
C ALA A 120 3.52 1.98 -4.84
N MET A 121 4.01 1.07 -4.00
CA MET A 121 4.96 -0.01 -4.35
C MET A 121 4.29 -1.37 -4.50
N ALA A 122 3.21 -1.60 -3.75
CA ALA A 122 2.46 -2.84 -3.81
C ALA A 122 0.98 -2.55 -3.51
N GLN A 123 0.11 -3.48 -3.87
CA GLN A 123 -1.29 -3.48 -3.46
C GLN A 123 -1.55 -4.75 -2.64
N ASP A 124 -2.16 -4.59 -1.47
CA ASP A 124 -2.77 -5.69 -0.75
C ASP A 124 -4.11 -6.02 -1.37
N GLU A 125 -4.28 -7.29 -1.69
CA GLU A 125 -5.56 -7.87 -2.04
C GLU A 125 -6.33 -8.26 -0.79
N PHE A 126 -7.66 -8.22 -0.87
CA PHE A 126 -8.55 -8.61 0.22
C PHE A 126 -9.37 -9.82 -0.19
N LEU A 127 -9.71 -10.69 0.77
CA LEU A 127 -10.49 -11.89 0.50
C LEU A 127 -11.62 -12.00 1.51
N LEU A 128 -12.77 -12.53 1.07
CA LEU A 128 -13.82 -12.91 2.00
C LEU A 128 -13.44 -14.24 2.66
N TRP A 129 -13.17 -14.23 3.95
CA TRP A 129 -12.77 -15.41 4.72
C TRP A 129 -13.89 -15.91 5.59
N VAL A 130 -13.92 -17.23 5.77
CA VAL A 130 -14.87 -17.92 6.65
C VAL A 130 -14.23 -19.10 7.35
N LYS A 131 -14.80 -19.53 8.47
CA LYS A 131 -14.33 -20.71 9.21
C LYS A 131 -14.39 -21.98 8.34
N GLN A 132 -13.40 -22.87 8.46
CA GLN A 132 -13.22 -24.04 7.57
C GLN A 132 -14.41 -25.01 7.55
N ASP A 133 -15.08 -25.18 8.68
CA ASP A 133 -16.22 -26.08 8.87
C ASP A 133 -17.57 -25.40 8.60
N SER A 134 -17.59 -24.11 8.29
CA SER A 134 -18.84 -23.40 8.01
C SER A 134 -19.57 -23.97 6.79
N PRO A 135 -20.92 -23.89 6.74
CA PRO A 135 -21.71 -24.47 5.65
C PRO A 135 -21.61 -23.70 4.33
N TYR A 136 -21.16 -22.44 4.34
CA TYR A 136 -21.17 -21.54 3.19
C TYR A 136 -19.87 -21.67 2.36
N LYS A 137 -19.89 -22.42 1.25
CA LYS A 137 -18.68 -22.75 0.47
C LYS A 137 -18.36 -21.76 -0.64
N THR A 138 -19.30 -20.89 -0.99
CA THR A 138 -19.13 -19.82 -1.98
C THR A 138 -19.53 -18.47 -1.38
N ALA A 139 -19.13 -17.36 -2.01
CA ALA A 139 -19.60 -16.03 -1.60
C ALA A 139 -21.13 -15.91 -1.72
N GLY A 140 -21.74 -16.53 -2.74
CA GLY A 140 -23.20 -16.60 -2.90
C GLY A 140 -23.89 -17.33 -1.74
N ASP A 141 -23.34 -18.48 -1.30
CA ASP A 141 -23.88 -19.20 -0.14
C ASP A 141 -23.80 -18.37 1.14
N TYR A 142 -22.67 -17.67 1.33
CA TYR A 142 -22.46 -16.77 2.45
C TYR A 142 -23.50 -15.65 2.47
N LEU A 143 -23.71 -14.97 1.34
CA LEU A 143 -24.69 -13.88 1.23
C LEU A 143 -26.11 -14.38 1.47
N LYS A 144 -26.46 -15.54 0.92
CA LYS A 144 -27.77 -16.16 1.15
C LYS A 144 -28.02 -16.46 2.63
N ALA A 145 -27.01 -16.95 3.35
CA ALA A 145 -27.11 -17.20 4.78
C ALA A 145 -27.19 -15.90 5.59
N ALA A 146 -26.37 -14.90 5.24
CA ALA A 146 -26.32 -13.61 5.89
C ALA A 146 -27.61 -12.78 5.70
N ALA A 147 -28.35 -12.98 4.60
CA ALA A 147 -29.62 -12.28 4.35
C ALA A 147 -30.71 -12.56 5.40
N THR A 148 -30.62 -13.70 6.10
CA THR A 148 -31.61 -14.11 7.12
C THR A 148 -31.03 -14.25 8.53
N GLY A 149 -29.73 -14.02 8.70
CA GLY A 149 -29.01 -14.29 9.95
C GLY A 149 -28.29 -13.07 10.51
N ASP A 150 -27.93 -13.15 11.79
CA ASP A 150 -27.15 -12.12 12.48
C ASP A 150 -25.65 -12.40 12.32
N PHE A 151 -25.11 -12.08 11.15
CA PHE A 151 -23.70 -12.35 10.82
C PHE A 151 -22.77 -11.29 11.41
N LYS A 152 -21.67 -11.76 12.00
CA LYS A 152 -20.57 -10.94 12.52
C LYS A 152 -19.39 -10.99 11.58
N MET A 153 -19.05 -9.82 11.01
CA MET A 153 -17.85 -9.65 10.20
C MET A 153 -16.79 -8.92 11.04
N GLY A 154 -15.63 -9.55 11.21
CA GLY A 154 -14.50 -8.92 11.89
C GLY A 154 -13.62 -8.15 10.92
N GLY A 155 -12.90 -7.16 11.44
CA GLY A 155 -11.87 -6.45 10.71
C GLY A 155 -10.90 -5.74 11.65
N ALA A 156 -9.75 -5.36 11.11
CA ALA A 156 -8.80 -4.50 11.78
C ALA A 156 -9.34 -3.06 11.80
N GLN A 157 -9.37 -2.48 13.01
CA GLN A 157 -9.67 -1.06 13.23
C GLN A 157 -11.11 -0.67 12.82
N SER A 158 -11.54 0.54 13.20
CA SER A 158 -12.86 1.06 12.85
C SER A 158 -12.71 2.17 11.81
N LYS A 159 -13.68 2.26 10.89
CA LYS A 159 -13.71 3.21 9.78
C LYS A 159 -12.50 3.11 8.84
N ASP A 160 -11.85 1.96 8.87
CA ASP A 160 -10.71 1.65 8.01
C ASP A 160 -11.17 0.70 6.89
N THR A 161 -10.20 0.30 6.09
CA THR A 161 -10.24 -0.60 4.94
C THR A 161 -11.24 -1.76 5.12
N ASP A 162 -11.15 -2.51 6.21
CA ASP A 162 -12.00 -3.68 6.45
C ASP A 162 -13.47 -3.31 6.69
N GLU A 163 -13.74 -2.22 7.41
CA GLU A 163 -15.10 -1.75 7.66
C GLU A 163 -15.70 -1.16 6.38
N VAL A 164 -14.92 -0.40 5.61
CA VAL A 164 -15.33 0.12 4.29
C VAL A 164 -15.75 -1.03 3.37
N LEU A 165 -14.91 -2.05 3.24
CA LEU A 165 -15.21 -3.23 2.43
C LEU A 165 -16.43 -3.99 2.97
N THR A 166 -16.59 -4.09 4.29
CA THR A 166 -17.81 -4.65 4.91
C THR A 166 -19.07 -3.91 4.44
N ARG A 167 -19.04 -2.56 4.42
CA ARG A 167 -20.19 -1.76 3.94
C ARG A 167 -20.44 -1.94 2.45
N MET A 168 -19.39 -2.12 1.65
CA MET A 168 -19.54 -2.45 0.24
C MET A 168 -20.21 -3.82 0.06
N ILE A 169 -19.84 -4.82 0.86
CA ILE A 169 -20.45 -6.16 0.85
C ILE A 169 -21.93 -6.09 1.25
N GLU A 170 -22.28 -5.33 2.28
CA GLU A 170 -23.68 -5.10 2.67
C GLU A 170 -24.49 -4.51 1.51
N LYS A 171 -23.95 -3.48 0.85
CA LYS A 171 -24.60 -2.79 -0.27
C LYS A 171 -24.76 -3.69 -1.50
N ALA A 172 -23.70 -4.38 -1.91
CA ALA A 172 -23.70 -5.23 -3.10
C ALA A 172 -24.47 -6.55 -2.90
N GLY A 173 -24.40 -7.11 -1.69
CA GLY A 173 -25.08 -8.36 -1.34
C GLY A 173 -26.51 -8.18 -0.84
N HIS A 174 -26.95 -6.94 -0.59
CA HIS A 174 -28.23 -6.62 0.06
C HIS A 174 -28.40 -7.35 1.40
N VAL A 175 -27.33 -7.38 2.21
CA VAL A 175 -27.29 -8.02 3.53
C VAL A 175 -26.94 -7.00 4.61
N LYS A 176 -27.16 -7.36 5.87
CA LYS A 176 -26.72 -6.58 7.03
C LYS A 176 -25.72 -7.39 7.85
N LEU A 177 -24.59 -6.79 8.16
CA LEU A 177 -23.48 -7.40 8.88
C LEU A 177 -23.14 -6.56 10.12
N THR A 178 -22.98 -7.23 11.26
CA THR A 178 -22.44 -6.59 12.45
C THR A 178 -20.93 -6.55 12.33
N TYR A 179 -20.38 -5.36 12.11
CA TYR A 179 -18.92 -5.16 12.09
C TYR A 179 -18.33 -5.17 13.51
N ILE A 180 -17.26 -5.93 13.71
CA ILE A 180 -16.55 -6.01 14.99
C ILE A 180 -15.07 -5.62 14.77
N PRO A 181 -14.63 -4.44 15.25
CA PRO A 181 -13.24 -4.01 15.11
C PRO A 181 -12.31 -4.69 16.12
N PHE A 182 -11.13 -5.12 15.65
CA PHE A 182 -10.03 -5.66 16.45
C PHE A 182 -8.75 -4.80 16.31
N LYS A 183 -7.69 -5.15 17.06
CA LYS A 183 -6.43 -4.37 17.03
C LYS A 183 -5.56 -4.66 15.80
N SER A 184 -5.74 -5.81 15.14
CA SER A 184 -5.02 -6.20 13.92
C SER A 184 -5.75 -7.30 13.15
N GLY A 185 -5.42 -7.49 11.87
CA GLY A 185 -5.97 -8.59 11.07
C GLY A 185 -5.58 -9.97 11.62
N ALA A 186 -4.38 -10.11 12.20
CA ALA A 186 -3.96 -11.35 12.87
C ALA A 186 -4.86 -11.71 14.06
N GLU A 187 -5.29 -10.71 14.85
CA GLU A 187 -6.27 -10.91 15.92
C GLU A 187 -7.62 -11.33 15.34
N THR A 188 -8.10 -10.65 14.30
CA THR A 188 -9.35 -11.00 13.59
C THR A 188 -9.36 -12.45 13.08
N ALA A 189 -8.26 -12.92 12.49
CA ALA A 189 -8.14 -14.28 11.99
C ALA A 189 -8.23 -15.33 13.11
N VAL A 190 -7.65 -15.04 14.29
CA VAL A 190 -7.79 -15.89 15.48
C VAL A 190 -9.24 -15.94 15.96
N GLN A 191 -9.96 -14.81 15.95
CA GLN A 191 -11.35 -14.74 16.38
C GLN A 191 -12.30 -15.52 15.46
N LEU A 192 -12.04 -15.51 14.14
CA LEU A 192 -12.75 -16.35 13.19
C LEU A 192 -12.43 -17.85 13.41
N ALA A 193 -11.15 -18.20 13.58
CA ALA A 193 -10.75 -19.57 13.88
C ALA A 193 -11.43 -20.12 15.15
N GLY A 194 -11.57 -19.26 16.18
CA GLY A 194 -12.27 -19.57 17.43
C GLY A 194 -13.80 -19.60 17.34
N GLY A 195 -14.40 -19.20 16.21
CA GLY A 195 -15.85 -19.18 16.02
C GLY A 195 -16.57 -18.00 16.67
N HIS A 196 -15.85 -16.91 16.96
CA HIS A 196 -16.45 -15.67 17.49
C HIS A 196 -16.97 -14.73 16.39
N LEU A 197 -16.60 -15.01 15.13
CA LEU A 197 -17.00 -14.31 13.91
C LEU A 197 -17.53 -15.31 12.89
N ASP A 198 -18.38 -14.85 11.99
CA ASP A 198 -18.82 -15.61 10.81
C ASP A 198 -17.85 -15.42 9.64
N SER A 199 -17.25 -14.24 9.54
CA SER A 199 -16.37 -13.87 8.45
C SER A 199 -15.40 -12.73 8.82
N HIS A 200 -14.43 -12.49 7.94
CA HIS A 200 -13.64 -11.26 7.88
C HIS A 200 -13.13 -11.03 6.45
N VAL A 201 -12.47 -9.89 6.22
CA VAL A 201 -11.99 -9.50 4.88
C VAL A 201 -10.47 -9.39 4.72
N ASN A 202 -9.68 -9.76 5.74
CA ASN A 202 -8.21 -9.67 5.75
C ASN A 202 -7.50 -10.00 4.41
N ASN A 203 -6.32 -9.39 4.24
CA ASN A 203 -5.39 -9.74 3.17
C ASN A 203 -4.79 -11.17 3.33
N PRO A 204 -4.20 -11.74 2.27
CA PRO A 204 -3.55 -13.06 2.30
C PRO A 204 -2.60 -13.29 3.47
N SER A 205 -1.73 -12.31 3.75
CA SER A 205 -0.62 -12.45 4.69
C SER A 205 -1.08 -12.67 6.13
N GLU A 206 -2.21 -12.06 6.51
CA GLU A 206 -2.77 -12.15 7.86
C GLU A 206 -3.52 -13.45 8.11
N SER A 207 -3.87 -14.17 7.04
CA SER A 207 -4.78 -15.33 7.07
C SER A 207 -4.15 -16.64 6.61
N ILE A 208 -2.98 -16.58 5.96
CA ILE A 208 -2.32 -17.74 5.35
C ILE A 208 -2.02 -18.85 6.37
N GLY A 209 -1.63 -18.49 7.61
CA GLY A 209 -1.34 -19.46 8.66
C GLY A 209 -2.57 -20.27 9.08
N GLN A 210 -3.71 -19.59 9.25
CA GLN A 210 -4.98 -20.21 9.60
C GLN A 210 -5.53 -21.05 8.42
N TRP A 211 -5.36 -20.58 7.18
CA TRP A 211 -5.75 -21.36 6.01
C TRP A 211 -4.95 -22.65 5.87
N ARG A 212 -3.61 -22.56 5.99
CA ARG A 212 -2.73 -23.72 6.01
C ARG A 212 -3.04 -24.67 7.16
N GLY A 213 -3.43 -24.13 8.32
CA GLY A 213 -3.86 -24.89 9.50
C GLY A 213 -5.26 -25.51 9.38
N GLY A 214 -6.01 -25.23 8.31
CA GLY A 214 -7.35 -25.76 8.10
C GLY A 214 -8.39 -25.21 9.07
N THR A 215 -8.19 -24.02 9.63
CA THR A 215 -9.15 -23.39 10.56
C THR A 215 -10.08 -22.40 9.85
N GLN A 216 -9.64 -21.87 8.70
CA GLN A 216 -10.44 -20.99 7.83
C GLN A 216 -10.14 -21.24 6.35
N ARG A 217 -11.01 -20.77 5.45
CA ARG A 217 -10.80 -20.75 4.00
C ARG A 217 -11.21 -19.41 3.39
N PRO A 218 -10.57 -19.00 2.29
CA PRO A 218 -11.08 -17.90 1.48
C PRO A 218 -12.25 -18.39 0.62
N LEU A 219 -13.28 -17.56 0.46
CA LEU A 219 -14.40 -17.80 -0.46
C LEU A 219 -14.16 -17.14 -1.81
N CYS A 220 -13.64 -15.92 -1.79
CA CYS A 220 -13.34 -15.17 -3.00
C CYS A 220 -12.33 -14.05 -2.73
N VAL A 221 -11.66 -13.58 -3.78
CA VAL A 221 -10.77 -12.40 -3.76
C VAL A 221 -11.47 -11.19 -4.40
N PHE A 222 -11.29 -10.00 -3.81
CA PHE A 222 -11.81 -8.73 -4.32
C PHE A 222 -10.89 -8.13 -5.40
N SER A 223 -10.70 -8.88 -6.48
CA SER A 223 -9.78 -8.54 -7.56
C SER A 223 -10.43 -8.72 -8.93
N PRO A 224 -10.03 -7.94 -9.95
CA PRO A 224 -10.54 -8.12 -11.32
C PRO A 224 -10.18 -9.48 -11.92
N LYS A 225 -9.19 -10.18 -11.36
CA LYS A 225 -8.74 -11.50 -11.78
C LYS A 225 -8.31 -12.33 -10.58
N ARG A 226 -8.28 -13.65 -10.71
CA ARG A 226 -7.73 -14.51 -9.66
C ARG A 226 -6.26 -14.18 -9.41
N LEU A 227 -5.81 -14.44 -8.18
CA LEU A 227 -4.41 -14.27 -7.81
C LEU A 227 -3.50 -15.16 -8.65
N PRO A 228 -2.21 -14.82 -8.82
CA PRO A 228 -1.28 -15.64 -9.57
C PRO A 228 -1.23 -17.10 -9.09
N GLN A 229 -1.08 -18.03 -10.04
CA GLN A 229 -0.79 -19.42 -9.72
C GLN A 229 0.57 -19.50 -9.02
N GLY A 230 0.64 -20.28 -7.94
CA GLY A 230 1.81 -20.31 -7.07
C GLY A 230 1.86 -21.55 -6.19
N ALA A 231 2.63 -21.47 -5.11
CA ALA A 231 2.73 -22.56 -4.14
C ALA A 231 1.36 -22.87 -3.54
N LYS A 232 1.09 -24.16 -3.33
CA LYS A 232 -0.10 -24.60 -2.61
C LYS A 232 -0.01 -24.13 -1.16
N VAL A 233 -1.12 -23.58 -0.66
CA VAL A 233 -1.26 -23.16 0.73
C VAL A 233 -1.77 -24.31 1.59
N THR A 234 -2.68 -25.11 1.05
CA THR A 234 -3.17 -26.37 1.63
C THR A 234 -2.68 -27.58 0.82
N ALA A 235 -3.15 -28.79 1.12
CA ALA A 235 -2.82 -29.97 0.32
C ALA A 235 -3.36 -29.90 -1.13
N SER A 236 -4.44 -29.14 -1.37
CA SER A 236 -5.14 -29.11 -2.65
C SER A 236 -5.25 -27.72 -3.28
N GLU A 237 -5.16 -26.65 -2.50
CA GLU A 237 -5.47 -25.29 -2.93
C GLU A 237 -4.31 -24.31 -2.69
N GLY A 238 -4.17 -23.34 -3.58
CA GLY A 238 -3.33 -22.16 -3.43
C GLY A 238 -4.10 -20.92 -3.90
N TRP A 239 -3.44 -19.76 -3.89
CA TRP A 239 -4.08 -18.48 -4.17
C TRP A 239 -4.79 -18.40 -5.53
N GLY A 240 -4.20 -19.01 -6.57
CA GLY A 240 -4.80 -19.03 -7.90
C GLY A 240 -6.03 -19.93 -8.04
N ASP A 241 -6.32 -20.79 -7.06
CA ASP A 241 -7.54 -21.62 -7.05
C ASP A 241 -8.75 -20.84 -6.53
N VAL A 242 -8.54 -19.76 -5.77
CA VAL A 242 -9.61 -18.94 -5.18
C VAL A 242 -10.31 -18.11 -6.27
N PRO A 243 -11.65 -18.19 -6.42
CA PRO A 243 -12.37 -17.40 -7.40
C PRO A 243 -12.40 -15.91 -7.02
N THR A 244 -12.67 -15.03 -7.98
CA THR A 244 -12.97 -13.64 -7.68
C THR A 244 -14.38 -13.50 -7.11
N CYS A 245 -14.63 -12.43 -6.35
CA CYS A 245 -15.96 -12.21 -5.77
C CYS A 245 -17.01 -11.92 -6.87
N ALA A 246 -16.60 -11.27 -7.96
CA ALA A 246 -17.45 -11.06 -9.14
C ALA A 246 -17.85 -12.38 -9.82
N GLU A 247 -16.94 -13.36 -9.91
CA GLU A 247 -17.26 -14.73 -10.40
C GLU A 247 -18.32 -15.43 -9.53
N GLN A 248 -18.51 -14.99 -8.28
CA GLN A 248 -19.38 -15.62 -7.29
C GLN A 248 -20.65 -14.81 -6.99
N GLY A 249 -20.95 -13.79 -7.79
CA GLY A 249 -22.18 -12.99 -7.68
C GLY A 249 -22.14 -11.83 -6.68
N LEU A 250 -20.97 -11.53 -6.11
CA LEU A 250 -20.74 -10.34 -5.31
C LEU A 250 -20.07 -9.28 -6.20
N ASP A 251 -20.84 -8.31 -6.70
CA ASP A 251 -20.38 -7.30 -7.68
C ASP A 251 -19.53 -6.18 -7.05
N ILE A 252 -18.40 -6.61 -6.46
CA ILE A 252 -17.30 -5.76 -6.03
C ILE A 252 -16.10 -6.21 -6.85
N LYS A 253 -15.86 -5.50 -7.94
CA LYS A 253 -14.86 -5.89 -8.95
C LYS A 253 -13.43 -5.83 -8.46
N GLN A 254 -13.15 -4.91 -7.54
CA GLN A 254 -11.81 -4.66 -7.04
C GLN A 254 -11.89 -3.94 -5.69
N TYR A 255 -11.04 -4.34 -4.75
CA TYR A 255 -10.77 -3.59 -3.53
C TYR A 255 -9.35 -3.92 -3.07
N GLU A 256 -8.49 -2.91 -3.09
CA GLU A 256 -7.07 -3.05 -2.83
C GLU A 256 -6.60 -1.94 -1.88
N GLN A 257 -5.57 -2.24 -1.08
CA GLN A 257 -4.91 -1.27 -0.23
C GLN A 257 -3.47 -1.06 -0.70
N PRO A 258 -3.07 0.16 -1.08
CA PRO A 258 -1.71 0.42 -1.53
C PRO A 258 -0.75 0.44 -0.34
N ARG A 259 0.45 -0.10 -0.54
CA ARG A 259 1.62 0.14 0.30
C ARG A 259 2.40 1.32 -0.26
N THR A 260 2.49 2.38 0.51
CA THR A 260 2.92 3.70 0.04
C THR A 260 4.22 4.15 0.69
N VAL A 261 4.95 5.01 -0.03
CA VAL A 261 6.18 5.65 0.40
C VAL A 261 5.99 7.16 0.27
N TRP A 262 6.37 7.89 1.31
CA TRP A 262 6.25 9.33 1.40
C TRP A 262 7.53 9.96 1.95
N LEU A 263 7.76 11.21 1.59
CA LEU A 263 8.66 12.09 2.33
C LEU A 263 7.85 13.09 3.14
N PRO A 264 8.45 13.75 4.15
CA PRO A 264 7.90 14.97 4.71
C PRO A 264 7.62 16.02 3.63
N GLY A 265 6.62 16.88 3.85
CA GLY A 265 6.39 18.03 2.97
C GLY A 265 7.59 18.98 2.94
N LYS A 266 7.64 19.87 1.95
CA LYS A 266 8.71 20.88 1.75
C LYS A 266 10.09 20.33 1.36
N VAL A 267 10.22 19.04 1.05
CA VAL A 267 11.41 18.52 0.36
C VAL A 267 11.50 19.07 -1.07
N THR A 268 12.71 19.13 -1.63
CA THR A 268 12.90 19.64 -2.99
C THR A 268 12.50 18.59 -4.04
N PRO A 269 12.18 19.02 -5.28
CA PRO A 269 11.90 18.08 -6.37
C PRO A 269 13.04 17.08 -6.63
N GLU A 270 14.29 17.52 -6.49
CA GLU A 270 15.47 16.66 -6.67
C GLU A 270 15.56 15.58 -5.58
N GLN A 271 15.20 15.92 -4.34
CA GLN A 271 15.11 14.97 -3.24
C GLN A 271 14.01 13.94 -3.49
N ALA A 272 12.81 14.38 -3.87
CA ALA A 272 11.72 13.47 -4.21
C ALA A 272 12.09 12.56 -5.40
N ALA A 273 12.69 13.12 -6.45
CA ALA A 273 13.13 12.37 -7.63
C ALA A 273 14.16 11.29 -7.29
N TYR A 274 15.10 11.56 -6.38
CA TYR A 274 16.04 10.55 -5.90
C TYR A 274 15.32 9.35 -5.29
N TYR A 275 14.33 9.58 -4.42
CA TYR A 275 13.61 8.48 -3.78
C TYR A 275 12.68 7.74 -4.75
N VAL A 276 12.07 8.43 -5.72
CA VAL A 276 11.35 7.75 -6.81
C VAL A 276 12.27 6.81 -7.58
N ASP A 277 13.46 7.28 -7.98
CA ASP A 277 14.46 6.45 -8.69
C ASP A 277 14.97 5.29 -7.82
N LEU A 278 15.22 5.54 -6.53
CA LEU A 278 15.62 4.51 -5.58
C LEU A 278 14.56 3.40 -5.47
N MET A 279 13.30 3.77 -5.31
CA MET A 279 12.19 2.82 -5.21
C MET A 279 12.00 2.04 -6.53
N LYS A 280 12.17 2.71 -7.68
CA LYS A 280 12.14 2.05 -8.99
C LYS A 280 13.26 1.01 -9.14
N LYS A 281 14.48 1.33 -8.69
CA LYS A 281 15.61 0.39 -8.69
C LYS A 281 15.36 -0.80 -7.78
N VAL A 282 14.76 -0.59 -6.61
CA VAL A 282 14.34 -1.67 -5.71
C VAL A 282 13.33 -2.58 -6.38
N GLN A 283 12.30 -2.01 -7.00
CA GLN A 283 11.25 -2.76 -7.67
C GLN A 283 11.78 -3.68 -8.79
N ALA A 284 12.82 -3.24 -9.50
CA ALA A 284 13.42 -4.00 -10.60
C ALA A 284 14.25 -5.22 -10.16
N THR A 285 14.40 -5.47 -8.85
CA THR A 285 15.22 -6.57 -8.32
C THR A 285 14.44 -7.89 -8.24
N PRO A 286 15.12 -9.05 -8.39
CA PRO A 286 14.48 -10.34 -8.20
C PRO A 286 14.00 -10.56 -6.76
N GLU A 287 14.64 -9.96 -5.76
CA GLU A 287 14.23 -10.01 -4.35
C GLU A 287 12.92 -9.25 -4.10
N TRP A 288 12.69 -8.16 -4.83
CA TRP A 288 11.39 -7.48 -4.79
C TRP A 288 10.30 -8.39 -5.34
N LYS A 289 10.55 -9.01 -6.50
CA LYS A 289 9.61 -9.97 -7.08
C LYS A 289 9.33 -11.14 -6.15
N ASP A 290 10.37 -11.72 -5.53
CA ASP A 290 10.23 -12.79 -4.55
C ASP A 290 9.45 -12.33 -3.30
N TYR A 291 9.67 -11.10 -2.83
CA TYR A 291 8.90 -10.51 -1.74
C TYR A 291 7.41 -10.44 -2.10
N ILE A 292 7.06 -9.88 -3.27
CA ILE A 292 5.67 -9.76 -3.74
C ILE A 292 5.01 -11.15 -3.87
N ASP A 293 5.71 -12.11 -4.49
CA ASP A 293 5.18 -13.46 -4.70
C ASP A 293 4.92 -14.16 -3.33
N LYS A 294 5.82 -13.99 -2.35
CA LYS A 294 5.68 -14.58 -1.01
C LYS A 294 4.65 -13.87 -0.13
N SER A 295 4.52 -12.56 -0.25
CA SER A 295 3.50 -11.78 0.49
C SER A 295 2.13 -11.87 -0.17
N SER A 296 2.04 -12.43 -1.38
CA SER A 296 0.80 -12.55 -2.17
C SER A 296 0.14 -11.18 -2.40
N GLN A 297 0.97 -10.16 -2.59
CA GLN A 297 0.58 -8.82 -2.98
C GLN A 297 0.60 -8.68 -4.51
N ILE A 298 0.03 -7.59 -5.03
CA ILE A 298 0.19 -7.20 -6.43
C ILE A 298 1.34 -6.21 -6.53
N ASP A 299 2.26 -6.46 -7.46
CA ASP A 299 3.32 -5.54 -7.81
C ASP A 299 2.73 -4.29 -8.48
N THR A 300 3.00 -3.10 -7.95
CA THR A 300 2.52 -1.84 -8.51
C THR A 300 3.60 -0.76 -8.41
N PHE A 301 3.59 0.21 -9.31
CA PHE A 301 4.48 1.37 -9.20
C PHE A 301 3.79 2.62 -9.68
N LEU A 302 2.99 3.21 -8.79
CA LEU A 302 2.33 4.47 -9.07
C LEU A 302 3.19 5.59 -8.52
N THR A 303 3.55 6.57 -9.36
CA THR A 303 4.32 7.75 -8.98
C THR A 303 3.77 8.99 -9.67
N GLY A 304 4.12 10.18 -9.18
CA GLY A 304 3.71 11.45 -9.79
C GLY A 304 2.20 11.54 -10.04
N ALA A 305 1.81 11.96 -11.24
CA ALA A 305 0.42 12.20 -11.60
C ALA A 305 -0.49 10.96 -11.49
N ASP A 306 0.05 9.75 -11.74
CA ASP A 306 -0.73 8.52 -11.64
C ASP A 306 -1.06 8.19 -10.17
N PHE A 307 -0.11 8.45 -9.26
CA PHE A 307 -0.35 8.26 -7.84
C PHE A 307 -1.32 9.33 -7.29
N ASP A 308 -1.17 10.58 -7.72
CA ASP A 308 -2.09 11.66 -7.35
C ASP A 308 -3.52 11.38 -7.84
N LYS A 309 -3.67 10.82 -9.04
CA LYS A 309 -4.95 10.41 -9.59
C LYS A 309 -5.57 9.30 -8.75
N PHE A 310 -4.79 8.26 -8.43
CA PHE A 310 -5.24 7.16 -7.58
C PHE A 310 -5.77 7.66 -6.22
N ILE A 311 -5.03 8.55 -5.55
CA ILE A 311 -5.44 9.12 -4.25
C ILE A 311 -6.79 9.86 -4.37
N LYS A 312 -6.99 10.63 -5.45
CA LYS A 312 -8.24 11.38 -5.66
C LYS A 312 -9.44 10.45 -5.88
N GLU A 313 -9.26 9.41 -6.70
CA GLU A 313 -10.31 8.43 -6.98
C GLU A 313 -10.69 7.64 -5.72
N ASP A 314 -9.69 7.19 -4.95
CA ASP A 314 -9.93 6.49 -3.69
C ASP A 314 -10.60 7.37 -2.63
N LEU A 315 -10.19 8.64 -2.50
CA LEU A 315 -10.85 9.61 -1.62
C LEU A 315 -12.31 9.83 -1.98
N GLU A 316 -12.64 9.89 -3.27
CA GLU A 316 -14.02 10.07 -3.72
C GLU A 316 -14.89 8.87 -3.37
N HIS A 317 -14.37 7.66 -3.61
CA HIS A 317 -15.05 6.43 -3.22
C HIS A 317 -15.26 6.35 -1.70
N LEU A 318 -14.22 6.65 -0.90
CA LEU A 318 -14.34 6.67 0.55
C LEU A 318 -15.32 7.74 1.04
N ARG A 319 -15.37 8.93 0.42
CA ARG A 319 -16.35 9.97 0.80
C ARG A 319 -17.78 9.49 0.66
N GLN A 320 -18.09 8.73 -0.38
CA GLN A 320 -19.43 8.19 -0.59
C GLN A 320 -19.81 7.25 0.56
N VAL A 321 -18.95 6.26 0.85
CA VAL A 321 -19.18 5.31 1.96
C VAL A 321 -19.23 6.05 3.29
N ALA A 322 -18.26 6.90 3.60
CA ALA A 322 -18.18 7.61 4.87
C ALA A 322 -19.36 8.57 5.10
N SER A 323 -19.92 9.16 4.03
CA SER A 323 -21.13 9.99 4.11
C SER A 323 -22.36 9.15 4.45
N GLU A 324 -22.56 8.03 3.75
CA GLU A 324 -23.67 7.08 3.99
C GLU A 324 -23.65 6.56 5.43
N GLN A 325 -22.45 6.36 6.00
CA GLN A 325 -22.25 5.82 7.36
C GLN A 325 -22.15 6.90 8.45
N GLY A 326 -22.15 8.19 8.10
CA GLY A 326 -21.98 9.28 9.07
C GLY A 326 -20.59 9.33 9.72
N TRP A 327 -19.56 8.83 9.04
CA TRP A 327 -18.18 8.77 9.55
C TRP A 327 -17.37 10.04 9.31
N LEU A 328 -17.80 10.89 8.39
CA LEU A 328 -17.09 12.11 8.03
C LEU A 328 -16.82 12.98 9.27
N VAL A 329 -15.56 13.44 9.38
CA VAL A 329 -15.19 14.40 10.42
C VAL A 329 -15.98 15.69 10.20
N LYS A 330 -16.65 16.15 11.26
CA LYS A 330 -17.33 17.45 11.33
C LYS A 330 -16.35 18.55 11.72
#